data_AF-A0A6P7FSX8-F1
#
_entry.id   AF-A0A6P7FSX8-F1
#
_cell.length_a   1.000
_cell.length_b   1.000
_cell.length_c   1.000
_cell.angle_alpha   90.00
_cell.angle_beta   90.00
_cell.angle_gamma   90.00
#
_symmetry.space_group_name_H-M   'P 1'
#
loop_
_entity.id
_entity.type
_entity.pdbx_description
1 polymer ?
#
loop_
_entity_poly.entity_id
_entity_poly.type
_entity_poly.pdbx_seq_one_letter_code
_entity_poly.pdbx_strand_id
1 'polypeptide(L)'
;MPPNTDFVPPSSLGIKPIPSRGKGRVVTTHMWIKEKQIDDGAEGLWRVHDKIYDLTDFIHKHPGGSDWLTLTKGTDITEAFEVHHLTEFPNEILKKYFVKNATSERNSPYTFEEDGLYRILKKKIQPVLRNCPKESYTKSKLIIDSLLVLSFLFSIFAVKFWNFGLGVFGGVSLGMVTVAAHNYFHMKDNFRMYYFQFSLLQVRIINLPNQYKELRFTDLLGLLLPICMYVFGKDDLLSVFIMWNFVLVCGGTFMGFVGLNAGHHHPDVFHDGDAPRGKKFDWGLGQLDALLDRKEITGSHFLVLTNFGDHALHHFFPTLDHGQLQHLYPVFKEVCNQFNVDLRMVSQIETIKGSFQQLVRVEPNPNPTDLLKYSKSK
;
A
#
# COMPACT_ATOMS: atom_id res chain seq x y z
N MET A 1 -8.26 12.22 -14.95
CA MET A 1 -6.88 12.49 -15.42
C MET A 1 -6.79 13.98 -15.65
N PRO A 2 -5.70 14.66 -15.23
CA PRO A 2 -5.48 16.00 -15.74
C PRO A 2 -5.46 15.94 -17.28
N PRO A 3 -5.89 17.01 -17.97
CA PRO A 3 -5.82 17.06 -19.43
C PRO A 3 -4.41 16.68 -19.89
N ASN A 4 -4.33 16.05 -21.06
CA ASN A 4 -3.07 15.73 -21.76
C ASN A 4 -2.32 17.04 -22.06
N THR A 5 -1.62 17.58 -21.07
CA THR A 5 -0.84 18.80 -21.17
C THR A 5 0.62 18.43 -21.10
N ASP A 6 1.38 18.90 -22.09
CA ASP A 6 2.85 18.76 -22.08
C ASP A 6 3.49 19.44 -20.87
N PHE A 7 2.75 20.34 -20.21
CA PHE A 7 3.13 20.98 -18.97
C PHE A 7 2.74 20.11 -17.77
N VAL A 8 3.74 19.70 -16.98
CA VAL A 8 3.56 19.17 -15.63
C VAL A 8 3.81 20.31 -14.66
N PRO A 9 2.81 20.73 -13.86
CA PRO A 9 3.05 21.74 -12.85
C PRO A 9 4.09 21.23 -11.83
N PRO A 10 4.96 22.11 -11.31
CA PRO A 10 5.84 21.73 -10.20
C PRO A 10 4.99 21.26 -9.02
N SER A 11 5.45 20.22 -8.32
CA SER A 11 4.76 19.73 -7.13
C SER A 11 4.70 20.83 -6.07
N SER A 12 3.56 20.97 -5.39
CA SER A 12 3.45 21.90 -4.27
C SER A 12 4.30 21.46 -3.08
N LEU A 13 4.73 20.19 -3.04
CA LEU A 13 5.69 19.65 -2.08
C LEU A 13 7.17 19.92 -2.47
N GLY A 14 7.43 20.54 -3.62
CA GLY A 14 8.79 20.73 -4.14
C GLY A 14 9.43 19.44 -4.69
N ILE A 15 8.67 18.34 -4.79
CA ILE A 15 9.13 17.10 -5.40
C ILE A 15 9.26 17.32 -6.91
N LYS A 16 10.43 17.01 -7.46
CA LYS A 16 10.65 16.98 -8.91
C LYS A 16 9.79 15.87 -9.50
N PRO A 17 8.80 16.20 -10.37
CA PRO A 17 8.00 15.17 -11.02
C PRO A 17 8.88 14.40 -12.00
N ILE A 18 8.57 13.12 -12.18
CA ILE A 18 9.25 12.30 -13.17
C ILE A 18 9.08 12.90 -14.59
N PRO A 19 10.12 12.91 -15.45
CA PRO A 19 10.06 13.52 -16.78
C PRO A 19 9.01 12.94 -17.74
N SER A 20 8.52 11.72 -17.48
CA SER A 20 7.45 11.08 -18.26
C SER A 20 6.03 11.54 -17.87
N ARG A 21 5.84 12.15 -16.70
CA ARG A 21 4.57 12.79 -16.30
C ARG A 21 4.26 13.85 -17.38
N GLY A 22 3.01 13.93 -17.87
CA GLY A 22 2.58 14.96 -18.84
C GLY A 22 2.71 14.62 -20.34
N LYS A 23 3.47 13.60 -20.75
CA LYS A 23 3.68 13.31 -22.21
C LYS A 23 2.56 12.49 -22.87
N GLY A 24 1.39 12.40 -22.25
CA GLY A 24 0.30 11.50 -22.68
C GLY A 24 0.68 10.02 -22.83
N ARG A 25 1.79 9.61 -22.23
CA ARG A 25 2.26 8.22 -22.21
C ARG A 25 1.76 7.52 -20.95
N VAL A 26 1.47 6.23 -21.08
CA VAL A 26 1.25 5.37 -19.92
C VAL A 26 2.58 5.25 -19.16
N VAL A 27 2.62 5.80 -17.95
CA VAL A 27 3.79 5.66 -17.06
C VAL A 27 3.73 4.26 -16.46
N THR A 28 4.71 3.42 -16.79
CA THR A 28 4.87 2.10 -16.18
C THR A 28 5.68 2.19 -14.88
N THR A 29 5.53 1.22 -13.98
CA THR A 29 6.34 1.16 -12.74
C THR A 29 7.85 1.12 -13.04
N HIS A 30 8.27 0.43 -14.11
CA HIS A 30 9.68 0.39 -14.51
C HIS A 30 10.20 1.77 -14.94
N MET A 31 9.41 2.51 -15.72
CA MET A 31 9.75 3.89 -16.08
C MET A 31 9.82 4.78 -14.84
N TRP A 32 8.85 4.66 -13.93
CA TRP A 32 8.82 5.42 -12.68
C TRP A 32 10.08 5.19 -11.85
N ILE A 33 10.51 3.94 -11.67
CA ILE A 33 11.74 3.61 -10.93
C ILE A 33 12.97 4.17 -11.63
N LYS A 34 13.09 3.95 -12.95
CA LYS A 34 14.26 4.40 -13.73
C LYS A 34 14.42 5.92 -13.71
N GLU A 35 13.31 6.66 -13.78
CA GLU A 35 13.33 8.12 -13.70
C GLU A 35 13.62 8.60 -12.28
N LYS A 36 13.07 7.94 -11.26
CA LYS A 36 13.39 8.21 -9.86
C LYS A 36 14.90 8.02 -9.56
N GLN A 37 15.58 7.08 -10.21
CA GLN A 37 17.04 6.91 -10.09
C GLN A 37 17.85 8.14 -10.53
N ILE A 38 17.30 8.97 -11.42
CA ILE A 38 17.95 10.19 -11.91
C ILE A 38 17.84 11.30 -10.86
N ASP A 39 16.66 11.46 -10.26
CA ASP A 39 16.34 12.61 -9.40
C ASP A 39 16.68 12.42 -7.91
N ASP A 40 16.76 11.17 -7.44
CA ASP A 40 16.96 10.85 -6.02
C ASP A 40 18.40 11.09 -5.51
N GLY A 41 19.36 11.23 -6.42
CA GLY A 41 20.76 11.42 -6.06
C GLY A 41 21.38 10.24 -5.30
N ALA A 42 20.91 9.02 -5.55
CA ALA A 42 21.43 7.81 -4.91
C ALA A 42 22.66 7.22 -5.63
N GLU A 43 23.11 7.84 -6.72
CA GLU A 43 24.36 7.53 -7.43
C GLU A 43 24.49 6.05 -7.87
N GLY A 44 23.37 5.42 -8.27
CA GLY A 44 23.33 4.01 -8.67
C GLY A 44 23.41 3.00 -7.51
N LEU A 45 23.47 3.49 -6.27
CA LEU A 45 23.45 2.72 -5.02
C LEU A 45 22.14 2.98 -4.26
N TRP A 46 22.09 2.80 -2.94
CA TRP A 46 20.91 3.10 -2.14
C TRP A 46 21.19 4.34 -1.29
N ARG A 47 20.25 5.28 -1.30
CA ARG A 47 20.29 6.45 -0.40
C ARG A 47 19.33 6.24 0.77
N VAL A 48 19.82 6.48 1.98
CA VAL A 48 19.01 6.54 3.21
C VAL A 48 19.43 7.83 3.95
N HIS A 49 18.49 8.74 4.11
CA HIS A 49 18.73 10.13 4.49
C HIS A 49 19.76 10.80 3.57
N ASP A 50 20.77 11.45 4.12
CA ASP A 50 21.85 12.10 3.38
C ASP A 50 23.10 11.23 3.24
N LYS A 51 22.91 9.90 3.23
CA LYS A 51 24.00 8.92 3.16
C LYS A 51 23.75 7.89 2.06
N ILE A 52 24.85 7.49 1.40
CA ILE A 52 24.88 6.50 0.33
C ILE A 52 25.47 5.19 0.84
N TYR A 53 24.80 4.08 0.51
CA TYR A 53 25.13 2.73 0.96
C TYR A 53 25.19 1.76 -0.21
N ASP A 54 26.17 0.86 -0.20
CA ASP A 54 26.23 -0.27 -1.13
C ASP A 54 25.69 -1.54 -0.46
N LEU A 55 24.44 -1.86 -0.75
CA LEU A 55 23.75 -3.03 -0.20
C LEU A 55 23.88 -4.28 -1.08
N THR A 56 24.72 -4.26 -2.13
CA THR A 56 24.80 -5.35 -3.13
C THR A 56 25.01 -6.72 -2.48
N ASP A 57 25.96 -6.83 -1.55
CA ASP A 57 26.28 -8.09 -0.84
C ASP A 57 25.28 -8.45 0.28
N PHE A 58 24.35 -7.55 0.58
CA PHE A 58 23.31 -7.72 1.59
C PHE A 58 21.97 -8.15 1.01
N ILE A 59 21.72 -7.94 -0.28
CA ILE A 59 20.42 -8.21 -0.95
C ILE A 59 19.85 -9.58 -0.57
N HIS A 60 20.64 -10.65 -0.70
CA HIS A 60 20.20 -12.02 -0.43
C HIS A 60 20.21 -12.41 1.05
N LYS A 61 20.72 -11.54 1.93
CA LYS A 61 20.76 -11.71 3.39
C LYS A 61 19.67 -10.90 4.09
N HIS A 62 18.97 -10.03 3.36
CA HIS A 62 17.95 -9.16 3.90
C HIS A 62 16.77 -9.98 4.45
N PRO A 63 16.43 -9.86 5.75
CA PRO A 63 15.35 -10.65 6.35
C PRO A 63 13.97 -10.43 5.73
N GLY A 64 13.74 -9.25 5.12
CA GLY A 64 12.51 -8.90 4.42
C GLY A 64 12.47 -9.33 2.95
N GLY A 65 13.42 -10.14 2.48
CA GLY A 65 13.49 -10.60 1.10
C GLY A 65 14.34 -9.71 0.18
N SER A 66 14.79 -10.26 -0.94
CA SER A 66 15.71 -9.59 -1.87
C SER A 66 15.03 -8.66 -2.88
N ASP A 67 13.73 -8.85 -3.13
CA ASP A 67 13.05 -8.25 -4.27
C ASP A 67 12.98 -6.72 -4.16
N TRP A 68 12.69 -6.16 -2.98
CA TRP A 68 12.63 -4.72 -2.76
C TRP A 68 13.98 -4.03 -2.96
N LEU A 69 15.06 -4.52 -2.32
CA LEU A 69 16.40 -3.94 -2.49
C LEU A 69 16.87 -4.02 -3.94
N THR A 70 16.55 -5.12 -4.63
CA THR A 70 16.87 -5.27 -6.07
C THR A 70 16.12 -4.25 -6.91
N LEU A 71 14.83 -4.06 -6.65
CA LEU A 71 13.95 -3.19 -7.42
C LEU A 71 14.27 -1.70 -7.21
N THR A 72 14.68 -1.31 -6.00
CA THR A 72 14.95 0.07 -5.60
C THR A 72 16.44 0.43 -5.68
N LYS A 73 17.27 -0.39 -6.32
CA LYS A 73 18.68 -0.02 -6.54
C LYS A 73 18.74 1.28 -7.33
N GLY A 74 19.58 2.21 -6.90
CA GLY A 74 19.72 3.53 -7.51
C GLY A 74 18.71 4.58 -7.03
N THR A 75 17.88 4.30 -6.02
CA THR A 75 16.88 5.26 -5.50
C THR A 75 17.13 5.66 -4.04
N ASP A 76 16.53 6.78 -3.63
CA ASP A 76 16.34 7.16 -2.23
C ASP A 76 15.22 6.30 -1.64
N ILE A 77 15.58 5.49 -0.65
CA ILE A 77 14.72 4.55 0.05
C ILE A 77 14.50 4.96 1.52
N THR A 78 14.71 6.23 1.87
CA THR A 78 14.61 6.73 3.26
C THR A 78 13.27 6.40 3.90
N GLU A 79 12.16 6.79 3.29
CA GLU A 79 10.82 6.57 3.83
C GLU A 79 10.55 5.07 3.98
N ALA A 80 10.89 4.28 2.96
CA ALA A 80 10.75 2.82 2.99
C ALA A 80 11.58 2.21 4.12
N PHE A 81 12.83 2.62 4.30
CA PHE A 81 13.69 2.17 5.39
C PHE A 81 13.08 2.51 6.75
N GLU A 82 12.57 3.73 6.93
CA GLU A 82 12.07 4.20 8.22
C GLU A 82 10.75 3.56 8.68
N VAL A 83 9.85 3.25 7.74
CA VAL A 83 8.55 2.64 8.06
C VAL A 83 8.58 1.12 8.11
N HIS A 84 9.54 0.48 7.43
CA HIS A 84 9.66 -0.98 7.46
C HIS A 84 10.52 -1.50 8.62
N HIS A 85 11.35 -0.66 9.21
CA HIS A 85 12.21 -1.04 10.32
C HIS A 85 11.77 -0.39 11.64
N LEU A 86 11.06 -1.14 12.46
CA LEU A 86 10.50 -0.63 13.72
C LEU A 86 11.51 -0.59 14.89
N THR A 87 12.73 -1.09 14.70
CA THR A 87 13.78 -1.13 15.74
C THR A 87 15.05 -0.43 15.26
N GLU A 88 15.99 -0.20 16.18
CA GLU A 88 17.29 0.42 15.86
C GLU A 88 18.31 -0.54 15.25
N PHE A 89 18.10 -1.85 15.35
CA PHE A 89 19.07 -2.85 14.87
C PHE A 89 19.44 -2.69 13.37
N PRO A 90 18.51 -2.38 12.46
CA PRO A 90 18.82 -2.12 11.05
C PRO A 90 19.78 -0.94 10.84
N ASN A 91 19.75 0.09 11.69
CA ASN A 91 20.71 1.19 11.64
C ASN A 91 22.15 0.70 11.90
N GLU A 92 22.33 -0.24 12.83
CA GLU A 92 23.65 -0.82 13.12
C GLU A 92 24.17 -1.71 11.98
N ILE A 93 23.28 -2.43 11.28
CA ILE A 93 23.65 -3.17 10.08
C ILE A 93 24.06 -2.21 8.96
N LEU A 94 23.29 -1.14 8.77
CA LEU A 94 23.45 -0.20 7.66
C LEU A 94 24.83 0.49 7.68
N LYS A 95 25.38 0.76 8.87
CA LYS A 95 26.74 1.33 9.04
C LYS A 95 27.83 0.54 8.31
N LYS A 96 27.69 -0.79 8.21
CA LYS A 96 28.69 -1.67 7.55
C LYS A 96 28.77 -1.45 6.04
N TYR A 97 27.72 -0.90 5.45
CA TYR A 97 27.56 -0.72 4.01
C TYR A 97 27.69 0.76 3.60
N PHE A 98 28.06 1.64 4.53
CA PHE A 98 28.22 3.06 4.28
C PHE A 98 29.37 3.32 3.31
N VAL A 99 29.11 4.12 2.28
CA VAL A 99 30.12 4.52 1.28
C VAL A 99 30.55 5.96 1.52
N LYS A 100 29.59 6.89 1.52
CA LYS A 100 29.83 8.33 1.66
C LYS A 100 28.55 9.10 1.96
N ASN A 101 28.68 10.38 2.30
CA ASN A 101 27.54 11.30 2.36
C ASN A 101 27.09 11.67 0.94
N ALA A 102 25.78 11.88 0.77
CA ALA A 102 25.20 12.40 -0.46
C ALA A 102 25.62 13.87 -0.67
N THR A 103 25.82 14.28 -1.93
CA THR A 103 26.22 15.65 -2.28
C THR A 103 25.04 16.54 -2.67
N SER A 104 23.92 15.95 -3.04
CA SER A 104 22.69 16.64 -3.41
C SER A 104 21.64 16.58 -2.30
N GLU A 105 20.73 17.56 -2.27
CA GLU A 105 19.54 17.48 -1.41
C GLU A 105 18.62 16.32 -1.85
N ARG A 106 17.82 15.83 -0.89
CA ARG A 106 16.80 14.80 -1.17
C ARG A 106 15.67 15.38 -2.01
N ASN A 107 15.13 14.58 -2.92
CA ASN A 107 13.89 14.88 -3.64
C ASN A 107 12.65 14.47 -2.82
N SER A 108 12.59 14.87 -1.55
CA SER A 108 11.50 14.56 -0.62
C SER A 108 11.42 15.64 0.47
N PRO A 109 10.22 16.14 0.81
CA PRO A 109 10.05 17.13 1.88
C PRO A 109 10.00 16.48 3.27
N TYR A 110 9.87 15.15 3.35
CA TYR A 110 9.54 14.48 4.60
C TYR A 110 10.76 14.32 5.51
N THR A 111 10.57 14.65 6.78
CA THR A 111 11.57 14.51 7.83
C THR A 111 11.19 13.41 8.81
N PHE A 112 12.21 12.90 9.49
CA PHE A 112 12.11 11.86 10.52
C PHE A 112 12.83 12.31 11.80
N GLU A 113 12.60 13.57 12.19
CA GLU A 113 13.21 14.19 13.37
C GLU A 113 12.83 13.43 14.65
N GLU A 114 13.76 13.34 15.60
CA GLU A 114 13.62 12.51 16.80
C GLU A 114 12.48 12.97 17.74
N ASP A 115 12.13 14.25 17.67
CA ASP A 115 11.01 14.91 18.35
C ASP A 115 9.78 15.07 17.45
N GLY A 116 9.83 14.57 16.21
CA GLY A 116 8.70 14.53 15.29
C GLY A 116 7.65 13.48 15.66
N LEU A 117 6.41 13.68 15.18
CA LEU A 117 5.25 12.84 15.48
C LEU A 117 5.54 11.38 15.14
N TYR A 118 6.09 11.11 13.96
CA TYR A 118 6.34 9.73 13.53
C TYR A 118 7.35 9.02 14.44
N ARG A 119 8.48 9.65 14.78
CA ARG A 119 9.51 9.06 15.64
C ARG A 119 9.03 8.84 17.07
N ILE A 120 8.30 9.79 17.63
CA ILE A 120 7.70 9.65 18.95
C ILE A 120 6.71 8.48 18.96
N LEU A 121 5.83 8.38 17.94
CA LEU A 121 4.89 7.27 17.83
C LEU A 121 5.62 5.93 17.70
N LYS A 122 6.58 5.82 16.77
CA LYS A 122 7.41 4.62 16.54
C LYS A 122 8.07 4.10 17.82
N LYS A 123 8.56 5.01 18.69
CA LYS A 123 9.12 4.67 20.01
C LYS A 123 8.04 4.19 20.98
N LYS A 124 6.93 4.93 21.09
CA LYS A 124 5.88 4.64 22.07
C LYS A 124 5.08 3.37 21.78
N ILE A 125 5.03 2.90 20.52
CA ILE A 125 4.37 1.64 20.20
C ILE A 125 5.20 0.40 20.59
N GLN A 126 6.52 0.52 20.80
CA GLN A 126 7.38 -0.64 21.07
C GLN A 126 6.91 -1.50 22.27
N PRO A 127 6.54 -0.93 23.43
CA PRO A 127 6.03 -1.72 24.56
C PRO A 127 4.68 -2.38 24.24
N VAL A 128 3.83 -1.73 23.44
CA VAL A 128 2.54 -2.30 23.00
C VAL A 128 2.76 -3.51 22.09
N LEU A 129 3.68 -3.40 21.14
CA LEU A 129 4.01 -4.49 20.21
C LEU A 129 4.55 -5.73 20.93
N ARG A 130 5.36 -5.55 21.99
CA ARG A 130 5.88 -6.66 22.81
C ARG A 130 4.79 -7.43 23.54
N ASN A 131 3.69 -6.76 23.88
CA ASN A 131 2.56 -7.34 24.61
C ASN A 131 1.35 -7.63 23.70
N CYS A 132 1.52 -7.51 22.38
CA CYS A 132 0.42 -7.69 21.44
C CYS A 132 -0.03 -9.17 21.43
N PRO A 133 -1.35 -9.45 21.53
CA PRO A 133 -1.88 -10.81 21.50
C PRO A 133 -1.47 -11.56 20.22
N LYS A 134 -1.01 -12.81 20.35
CA LYS A 134 -0.61 -13.62 19.18
C LYS A 134 -1.82 -14.02 18.31
N GLU A 135 -3.00 -14.03 18.91
CA GLU A 135 -4.28 -14.32 18.27
C GLU A 135 -4.60 -13.32 17.16
N SER A 136 -4.15 -12.07 17.30
CA SER A 136 -4.31 -11.02 16.29
C SER A 136 -3.80 -11.46 14.92
N TYR A 137 -2.60 -12.05 14.86
CA TYR A 137 -2.01 -12.51 13.61
C TYR A 137 -2.67 -13.81 13.10
N THR A 138 -3.04 -14.70 14.01
CA THR A 138 -3.69 -15.98 13.66
C THR A 138 -5.05 -15.74 13.02
N LYS A 139 -5.81 -14.76 13.52
CA LYS A 139 -7.11 -14.40 12.98
C LYS A 139 -7.03 -13.86 11.55
N SER A 140 -6.03 -13.02 11.22
CA SER A 140 -5.82 -12.54 9.84
C SER A 140 -5.58 -13.69 8.86
N LYS A 141 -4.79 -14.69 9.26
CA LYS A 141 -4.53 -15.90 8.45
C LYS A 141 -5.80 -16.71 8.24
N LEU A 142 -6.55 -16.96 9.30
CA LEU A 142 -7.80 -17.72 9.23
C LEU A 142 -8.81 -17.03 8.31
N ILE A 143 -8.94 -15.71 8.38
CA ILE A 143 -9.84 -14.95 7.51
C ILE A 143 -9.44 -15.11 6.04
N ILE A 144 -8.20 -14.81 5.69
CA ILE A 144 -7.77 -14.82 4.28
C ILE A 144 -7.78 -16.24 3.69
N ASP A 145 -7.37 -17.25 4.46
CA ASP A 145 -7.39 -18.65 4.00
C ASP A 145 -8.83 -19.14 3.81
N SER A 146 -9.74 -18.78 4.72
CA SER A 146 -11.16 -19.13 4.59
C SER A 146 -11.79 -18.46 3.36
N LEU A 147 -11.49 -17.19 3.12
CA LEU A 147 -11.97 -16.47 1.93
C LEU A 147 -11.43 -17.08 0.63
N LEU A 148 -10.19 -17.56 0.62
CA LEU A 148 -9.63 -18.26 -0.54
C LEU A 148 -10.36 -19.57 -0.81
N VAL A 149 -10.59 -20.38 0.24
CA VAL A 149 -11.35 -21.62 0.13
C VAL A 149 -12.77 -21.35 -0.38
N LEU A 150 -13.45 -20.33 0.18
CA LEU A 150 -14.79 -19.93 -0.26
C LEU A 150 -14.79 -19.46 -1.72
N SER A 151 -13.80 -18.69 -2.14
CA SER A 151 -13.66 -18.28 -3.54
C SER A 151 -13.60 -19.50 -4.47
N PHE A 152 -12.75 -20.48 -4.16
CA PHE A 152 -12.64 -21.72 -4.94
C PHE A 152 -13.95 -22.52 -4.94
N LEU A 153 -14.55 -22.75 -3.77
CA LEU A 153 -15.79 -23.53 -3.64
C LEU A 153 -16.94 -22.90 -4.42
N PHE A 154 -17.16 -21.59 -4.26
CA PHE A 154 -18.22 -20.89 -4.97
C PHE A 154 -17.98 -20.85 -6.48
N SER A 155 -16.75 -20.63 -6.94
CA SER A 155 -16.44 -20.64 -8.37
C SER A 155 -16.62 -22.02 -9.01
N ILE A 156 -16.22 -23.10 -8.32
CA ILE A 156 -16.44 -24.48 -8.77
C ILE A 156 -17.94 -24.78 -8.87
N PHE A 157 -18.72 -24.44 -7.84
CA PHE A 157 -20.17 -24.65 -7.87
C PHE A 157 -20.90 -23.74 -8.86
N ALA A 158 -20.40 -22.52 -9.07
CA ALA A 158 -20.94 -21.61 -10.07
C ALA A 158 -20.88 -22.21 -11.48
N VAL A 159 -19.74 -22.79 -11.87
CA VAL A 159 -19.64 -23.45 -13.19
C VAL A 159 -20.38 -24.79 -13.22
N LYS A 160 -20.33 -25.58 -12.14
CA LYS A 160 -21.01 -26.88 -12.05
C LYS A 160 -22.52 -26.79 -12.22
N PHE A 161 -23.13 -25.79 -11.59
CA PHE A 161 -24.58 -25.56 -11.62
C PHE A 161 -25.00 -24.45 -12.57
N TRP A 162 -24.05 -23.89 -13.34
CA TRP A 162 -24.27 -22.75 -14.22
C TRP A 162 -25.00 -21.58 -13.53
N ASN A 163 -24.54 -21.23 -12.32
CA ASN A 163 -25.19 -20.27 -11.43
C ASN A 163 -24.31 -19.03 -11.21
N PHE A 164 -24.68 -17.93 -11.85
CA PHE A 164 -23.96 -16.66 -11.74
C PHE A 164 -24.10 -16.00 -10.37
N GLY A 165 -25.13 -16.30 -9.57
CA GLY A 165 -25.21 -15.85 -8.18
C GLY A 165 -24.08 -16.43 -7.32
N LEU A 166 -23.79 -17.73 -7.47
CA LEU A 166 -22.60 -18.33 -6.86
C LEU A 166 -21.31 -17.72 -7.42
N GLY A 167 -21.28 -17.38 -8.71
CA GLY A 167 -20.18 -16.66 -9.34
C GLY A 167 -19.90 -15.30 -8.67
N VAL A 168 -20.94 -14.54 -8.30
CA VAL A 168 -20.82 -13.28 -7.55
C VAL A 168 -20.17 -13.53 -6.19
N PHE A 169 -20.63 -14.54 -5.44
CA PHE A 169 -20.01 -14.88 -4.14
C PHE A 169 -18.54 -15.32 -4.28
N GLY A 170 -18.21 -16.10 -5.32
CA GLY A 170 -16.85 -16.50 -5.62
C GLY A 170 -15.96 -15.30 -5.98
N GLY A 171 -16.49 -14.37 -6.78
CA GLY A 171 -15.82 -13.14 -7.19
C GLY A 171 -15.63 -12.14 -6.04
N VAL A 172 -16.65 -11.88 -5.23
CA VAL A 172 -16.53 -11.00 -4.04
C VAL A 172 -15.52 -11.58 -3.04
N SER A 173 -15.57 -12.89 -2.78
CA SER A 173 -14.59 -13.58 -1.93
C SER A 173 -13.18 -13.44 -2.51
N LEU A 174 -13.01 -13.59 -3.83
CA LEU A 174 -11.73 -13.37 -4.52
C LEU A 174 -11.25 -11.92 -4.36
N GLY A 175 -12.14 -10.94 -4.54
CA GLY A 175 -11.81 -9.53 -4.34
C GLY A 175 -11.33 -9.24 -2.91
N MET A 176 -11.99 -9.81 -1.91
CA MET A 176 -11.57 -9.71 -0.51
C MET A 176 -10.22 -10.38 -0.24
N VAL A 177 -9.95 -11.55 -0.84
CA VAL A 177 -8.64 -12.21 -0.79
C VAL A 177 -7.56 -11.30 -1.36
N THR A 178 -7.82 -10.66 -2.49
CA THR A 178 -6.88 -9.77 -3.18
C THR A 178 -6.55 -8.54 -2.33
N VAL A 179 -7.55 -7.93 -1.69
CA VAL A 179 -7.33 -6.83 -0.74
C VAL A 179 -6.56 -7.31 0.50
N ALA A 180 -6.93 -8.47 1.06
CA ALA A 180 -6.27 -9.03 2.24
C ALA A 180 -4.82 -9.47 1.97
N ALA A 181 -4.50 -9.90 0.75
CA ALA A 181 -3.15 -10.32 0.37
C ALA A 181 -2.13 -9.18 0.46
N HIS A 182 -2.57 -7.93 0.26
CA HIS A 182 -1.72 -6.74 0.37
C HIS A 182 -1.09 -6.57 1.76
N ASN A 183 -1.78 -6.96 2.83
CA ASN A 183 -1.23 -6.98 4.19
C ASN A 183 0.08 -7.78 4.27
N TYR A 184 0.24 -8.79 3.42
CA TYR A 184 1.40 -9.67 3.42
C TYR A 184 2.53 -9.22 2.48
N PHE A 185 2.36 -8.14 1.70
CA PHE A 185 3.40 -7.63 0.78
C PHE A 185 4.50 -6.86 1.50
N HIS A 186 4.11 -6.17 2.56
CA HIS A 186 5.00 -5.35 3.37
C HIS A 186 5.71 -6.18 4.45
N MET A 187 5.21 -7.38 4.74
CA MET A 187 5.82 -8.32 5.67
C MET A 187 6.97 -9.09 5.04
N LYS A 188 7.72 -9.83 5.87
CA LYS A 188 8.63 -10.86 5.39
C LYS A 188 7.93 -11.80 4.40
N ASP A 189 8.65 -12.18 3.34
CA ASP A 189 8.21 -13.14 2.33
C ASP A 189 7.49 -14.34 2.95
N ASN A 190 6.26 -14.55 2.48
CA ASN A 190 5.36 -15.58 2.96
C ASN A 190 4.40 -15.96 1.84
N PHE A 191 3.90 -17.20 1.86
CA PHE A 191 3.12 -17.70 0.72
C PHE A 191 1.78 -16.97 0.49
N ARG A 192 1.21 -16.29 1.50
CA ARG A 192 -0.09 -15.60 1.38
C ARG A 192 -0.02 -14.35 0.53
N MET A 193 1.17 -13.77 0.35
CA MET A 193 1.36 -12.69 -0.63
C MET A 193 0.91 -13.15 -2.03
N TYR A 194 1.18 -14.41 -2.38
CA TYR A 194 0.88 -14.96 -3.69
C TYR A 194 -0.61 -15.19 -3.95
N TYR A 195 -1.48 -15.07 -2.94
CA TYR A 195 -2.93 -15.13 -3.13
C TYR A 195 -3.43 -14.02 -4.06
N PHE A 196 -2.71 -12.90 -4.14
CA PHE A 196 -3.00 -11.81 -5.08
C PHE A 196 -3.08 -12.25 -6.55
N GLN A 197 -2.34 -13.31 -6.90
CA GLN A 197 -2.26 -13.83 -8.26
C GLN A 197 -3.53 -14.55 -8.72
N PHE A 198 -4.41 -14.95 -7.82
CA PHE A 198 -5.72 -15.51 -8.20
C PHE A 198 -6.61 -14.48 -8.89
N SER A 199 -6.37 -13.19 -8.71
CA SER A 199 -7.00 -12.10 -9.48
C SER A 199 -6.20 -11.68 -10.71
N LEU A 200 -5.22 -12.48 -11.15
CA LEU A 200 -4.30 -12.19 -12.25
C LEU A 200 -3.40 -10.97 -12.03
N LEU A 201 -3.36 -10.44 -10.81
CA LEU A 201 -2.44 -9.38 -10.40
C LEU A 201 -1.15 -10.00 -9.86
N GLN A 202 0.00 -9.39 -10.16
CA GLN A 202 1.29 -9.99 -9.84
C GLN A 202 1.96 -9.26 -8.67
N VAL A 203 2.47 -10.01 -7.69
CA VAL A 203 3.27 -9.45 -6.59
C VAL A 203 4.67 -9.03 -7.04
N ARG A 204 5.14 -9.57 -8.16
CA ARG A 204 6.42 -9.24 -8.78
C ARG A 204 6.21 -8.72 -10.18
N ILE A 205 7.08 -7.80 -10.58
CA ILE A 205 7.14 -7.35 -11.96
C ILE A 205 7.81 -8.46 -12.79
N ILE A 206 7.06 -9.06 -13.71
CA ILE A 206 7.58 -9.97 -14.74
C ILE A 206 7.90 -9.09 -15.96
N ASN A 207 9.12 -8.59 -16.05
CA ASN A 207 9.56 -7.85 -17.24
C ASN A 207 9.99 -8.82 -18.35
N LEU A 208 9.48 -8.59 -19.55
CA LEU A 208 10.04 -9.07 -20.83
C LEU A 208 10.05 -7.87 -21.81
N PRO A 209 11.06 -7.66 -22.68
CA PRO A 209 12.42 -8.20 -22.75
C PRO A 209 13.52 -7.15 -22.42
N ASN A 210 14.68 -7.64 -21.92
CA ASN A 210 15.97 -6.98 -21.60
C ASN A 210 16.42 -6.96 -20.12
N GLN A 211 15.60 -7.45 -19.19
CA GLN A 211 16.03 -7.80 -17.82
C GLN A 211 15.25 -9.03 -17.36
N TYR A 212 15.65 -10.21 -17.85
CA TYR A 212 14.98 -11.47 -17.55
C TYR A 212 15.06 -11.79 -16.06
N LYS A 213 13.95 -11.66 -15.32
CA LYS A 213 13.75 -12.54 -14.15
C LYS A 213 13.06 -13.80 -14.66
N GLU A 214 13.58 -14.96 -14.30
CA GLU A 214 13.00 -16.26 -14.65
C GLU A 214 11.53 -16.34 -14.21
N LEU A 215 10.70 -16.99 -15.04
CA LEU A 215 9.32 -17.33 -14.68
C LEU A 215 9.39 -18.30 -13.49
N ARG A 216 8.78 -17.92 -12.37
CA ARG A 216 8.68 -18.77 -11.19
C ARG A 216 7.36 -19.54 -11.26
N PHE A 217 7.32 -20.72 -10.65
CA PHE A 217 6.06 -21.46 -10.49
C PHE A 217 4.96 -20.62 -9.80
N THR A 218 5.35 -19.74 -8.88
CA THR A 218 4.42 -18.81 -8.23
C THR A 218 3.65 -17.95 -9.22
N ASP A 219 4.27 -17.57 -10.35
CA ASP A 219 3.68 -16.69 -11.37
C ASP A 219 2.49 -17.36 -12.09
N LEU A 220 2.38 -18.69 -12.00
CA LEU A 220 1.33 -19.50 -12.60
C LEU A 220 0.17 -19.81 -11.62
N LEU A 221 0.27 -19.40 -10.35
CA LEU A 221 -0.75 -19.73 -9.34
C LEU A 221 -2.15 -19.22 -9.71
N GLY A 222 -2.25 -18.11 -10.45
CA GLY A 222 -3.53 -17.59 -10.93
C GLY A 222 -4.33 -18.56 -11.81
N LEU A 223 -3.66 -19.53 -12.44
CA LEU A 223 -4.29 -20.55 -13.28
C LEU A 223 -4.87 -21.72 -12.48
N LEU A 224 -4.53 -21.86 -11.19
CA LEU A 224 -5.02 -22.96 -10.38
C LEU A 224 -6.54 -22.89 -10.17
N LEU A 225 -7.12 -21.68 -10.04
CA LEU A 225 -8.58 -21.51 -9.90
C LEU A 225 -9.36 -22.05 -11.12
N PRO A 226 -9.10 -21.61 -12.38
CA PRO A 226 -9.79 -22.17 -13.54
C PRO A 226 -9.49 -23.65 -13.77
N ILE A 227 -8.29 -24.14 -13.41
CA ILE A 227 -7.98 -25.58 -13.44
C ILE A 227 -8.90 -26.35 -12.47
N CYS A 228 -9.06 -25.88 -11.23
CA CYS A 228 -9.98 -26.50 -10.27
C CYS A 228 -11.45 -26.43 -10.73
N MET A 229 -11.86 -25.31 -11.33
CA MET A 229 -13.20 -25.17 -11.91
C MET A 229 -13.46 -26.21 -13.03
N TYR A 230 -12.46 -26.49 -13.87
CA TYR A 230 -12.55 -27.53 -14.89
C TYR A 230 -12.63 -28.92 -14.26
N VAL A 231 -11.66 -29.28 -13.43
CA VAL A 231 -11.53 -30.65 -12.85
C VAL A 231 -12.70 -31.03 -11.94
N PHE A 232 -13.23 -30.09 -11.15
CA PHE A 232 -14.25 -30.40 -10.13
C PHE A 232 -15.64 -29.86 -10.47
N GLY A 233 -15.73 -28.95 -11.45
CA GLY A 233 -16.96 -28.26 -11.81
C GLY A 233 -17.61 -28.84 -13.06
N LYS A 234 -16.95 -28.65 -14.21
CA LYS A 234 -17.45 -29.06 -15.53
C LYS A 234 -16.31 -29.27 -16.52
N ASP A 235 -16.32 -30.40 -17.23
CA ASP A 235 -15.33 -30.74 -18.27
C ASP A 235 -15.57 -29.99 -19.61
N ASP A 236 -15.94 -28.71 -19.56
CA ASP A 236 -16.13 -27.84 -20.73
C ASP A 236 -15.33 -26.55 -20.59
N LEU A 237 -14.29 -26.40 -21.41
CA LEU A 237 -13.36 -25.26 -21.36
C LEU A 237 -14.05 -23.92 -21.59
N LEU A 238 -15.06 -23.87 -22.48
CA LEU A 238 -15.76 -22.62 -22.78
C LEU A 238 -16.61 -22.16 -21.59
N SER A 239 -17.38 -23.07 -20.97
CA SER A 239 -18.15 -22.79 -19.74
C SER A 239 -17.24 -22.30 -18.61
N VAL A 240 -16.10 -22.97 -18.40
CA VAL A 240 -15.12 -22.59 -17.37
C VAL A 240 -14.54 -21.21 -17.66
N PHE A 241 -14.13 -20.94 -18.90
CA PHE A 241 -13.59 -19.65 -19.30
C PHE A 241 -14.60 -18.51 -19.06
N ILE A 242 -15.86 -18.69 -19.47
CA ILE A 242 -16.92 -17.69 -19.26
C ILE A 242 -17.14 -17.42 -17.78
N MET A 243 -17.33 -18.48 -16.97
CA MET A 243 -17.61 -18.31 -15.55
C MET A 243 -16.41 -17.76 -14.78
N TRP A 244 -15.18 -18.15 -15.14
CA TRP A 244 -13.97 -17.63 -14.52
C TRP A 244 -13.80 -16.14 -14.80
N ASN A 245 -14.00 -15.70 -16.05
CA ASN A 245 -13.97 -14.27 -16.38
C ASN A 245 -15.07 -13.49 -15.66
N PHE A 246 -16.27 -14.08 -15.49
CA PHE A 246 -17.32 -13.47 -14.69
C PHE A 246 -16.91 -13.29 -13.21
N VAL A 247 -16.33 -14.33 -12.59
CA VAL A 247 -15.77 -14.27 -11.23
C VAL A 247 -14.69 -13.18 -11.13
N LEU A 248 -13.79 -13.09 -12.11
CA LEU A 248 -12.75 -12.05 -12.17
C LEU A 248 -13.35 -10.65 -12.26
N VAL A 249 -14.39 -10.45 -13.08
CA VAL A 249 -15.10 -9.16 -13.18
C VAL A 249 -15.72 -8.80 -11.85
N CYS A 250 -16.44 -9.71 -11.19
CA CYS A 250 -17.03 -9.46 -9.88
C CYS A 250 -15.97 -9.12 -8.82
N GLY A 251 -14.85 -9.85 -8.77
CA GLY A 251 -13.74 -9.56 -7.87
C GLY A 251 -13.05 -8.24 -8.16
N GLY A 252 -12.85 -7.92 -9.45
CA GLY A 252 -12.31 -6.64 -9.91
C GLY A 252 -13.23 -5.47 -9.58
N THR A 253 -14.56 -5.64 -9.71
CA THR A 253 -15.54 -4.63 -9.29
C THR A 253 -15.47 -4.38 -7.78
N PHE A 254 -15.41 -5.44 -6.97
CA PHE A 254 -15.25 -5.31 -5.51
C PHE A 254 -13.95 -4.56 -5.16
N MET A 255 -12.81 -5.01 -5.71
CA MET A 255 -11.51 -4.39 -5.44
C MET A 255 -11.46 -2.94 -5.93
N GLY A 256 -12.03 -2.64 -7.10
CA GLY A 256 -12.17 -1.28 -7.60
C GLY A 256 -13.03 -0.39 -6.71
N PHE A 257 -14.16 -0.90 -6.22
CA PHE A 257 -15.00 -0.17 -5.26
C PHE A 257 -14.26 0.12 -3.95
N VAL A 258 -13.56 -0.86 -3.39
CA VAL A 258 -12.76 -0.67 -2.17
C VAL A 258 -11.62 0.32 -2.42
N GLY A 259 -10.83 0.13 -3.48
CA GLY A 259 -9.65 0.93 -3.78
C GLY A 259 -9.96 2.38 -4.11
N LEU A 260 -10.99 2.65 -4.93
CA LEU A 260 -11.40 4.01 -5.29
C LEU A 260 -11.98 4.80 -4.11
N ASN A 261 -12.39 4.12 -3.05
CA ASN A 261 -12.95 4.75 -1.86
C ASN A 261 -12.10 4.50 -0.61
N ALA A 262 -10.82 4.11 -0.80
CA ALA A 262 -9.85 3.94 0.26
C ALA A 262 -9.21 5.29 0.60
N GLY A 263 -9.85 6.08 1.49
CA GLY A 263 -9.27 7.17 2.31
C GLY A 263 -8.56 8.36 1.63
N HIS A 264 -8.15 8.26 0.36
CA HIS A 264 -7.21 9.15 -0.31
C HIS A 264 -7.85 10.08 -1.34
N HIS A 265 -9.15 9.92 -1.60
CA HIS A 265 -9.88 10.68 -2.61
C HIS A 265 -10.98 11.50 -1.94
N HIS A 266 -10.60 12.61 -1.29
CA HIS A 266 -11.53 13.49 -0.58
C HIS A 266 -11.01 14.94 -0.60
N PRO A 267 -11.85 15.99 -0.73
CA PRO A 267 -11.39 17.38 -0.82
C PRO A 267 -10.60 17.85 0.40
N ASP A 268 -10.81 17.18 1.54
CA ASP A 268 -10.15 17.51 2.79
C ASP A 268 -8.78 16.84 2.96
N VAL A 269 -8.39 15.88 2.12
CA VAL A 269 -7.03 15.35 2.13
C VAL A 269 -6.13 16.14 1.18
N PHE A 270 -4.85 16.19 1.50
CA PHE A 270 -3.85 16.83 0.66
C PHE A 270 -3.77 16.16 -0.70
N HIS A 271 -3.82 16.97 -1.75
CA HIS A 271 -3.44 16.56 -3.11
C HIS A 271 -2.35 17.48 -3.62
N ASP A 272 -1.45 16.94 -4.44
CA ASP A 272 -0.39 17.71 -5.09
C ASP A 272 -0.98 18.91 -5.84
N GLY A 273 -0.50 20.11 -5.53
CA GLY A 273 -1.09 21.40 -5.92
C GLY A 273 -1.69 22.18 -4.74
N ASP A 274 -2.21 21.50 -3.72
CA ASP A 274 -2.71 22.13 -2.49
C ASP A 274 -1.55 22.73 -1.68
N ALA A 275 -1.86 23.68 -0.80
CA ALA A 275 -0.86 24.30 0.07
C ALA A 275 -0.25 23.26 1.03
N PRO A 276 1.08 23.05 0.99
CA PRO A 276 1.74 22.13 1.93
C PRO A 276 1.83 22.75 3.32
N ARG A 277 2.07 21.92 4.34
CA ARG A 277 2.36 22.41 5.72
C ARG A 277 3.59 23.31 5.79
N GLY A 278 4.54 23.09 4.88
CA GLY A 278 5.80 23.82 4.80
C GLY A 278 6.73 23.17 3.79
N LYS A 279 7.96 23.69 3.68
CA LYS A 279 8.99 23.14 2.77
C LYS A 279 9.50 21.78 3.21
N LYS A 280 9.59 21.57 4.53
CA LYS A 280 9.96 20.30 5.16
C LYS A 280 9.04 20.08 6.35
N PHE A 281 8.58 18.86 6.56
CA PHE A 281 7.64 18.54 7.64
C PHE A 281 7.69 17.05 7.98
N ASP A 282 7.20 16.72 9.19
CA ASP A 282 7.19 15.35 9.71
C ASP A 282 6.41 14.39 8.81
N TRP A 283 6.99 13.21 8.58
CA TRP A 283 6.38 12.17 7.74
C TRP A 283 4.99 11.74 8.20
N GLY A 284 4.79 11.60 9.52
CA GLY A 284 3.52 11.19 10.09
C GLY A 284 2.42 12.25 9.92
N LEU A 285 2.77 13.54 9.99
CA LEU A 285 1.85 14.61 9.60
C LEU A 285 1.47 14.51 8.12
N GLY A 286 2.44 14.22 7.24
CA GLY A 286 2.16 13.99 5.82
C GLY A 286 1.26 12.81 5.54
N GLN A 287 1.38 11.73 6.31
CA GLN A 287 0.44 10.62 6.25
C GLN A 287 -0.96 11.05 6.65
N LEU A 288 -1.12 11.74 7.78
CA LEU A 288 -2.41 12.24 8.23
C LEU A 288 -3.05 13.24 7.25
N ASP A 289 -2.23 14.02 6.53
CA ASP A 289 -2.72 14.97 5.52
C ASP A 289 -3.35 14.26 4.32
N ALA A 290 -2.73 13.17 3.87
CA ALA A 290 -3.05 12.49 2.62
C ALA A 290 -4.17 11.44 2.74
N LEU A 291 -4.76 11.23 3.92
CA LEU A 291 -5.79 10.21 4.13
C LEU A 291 -6.87 10.59 5.15
N LEU A 292 -7.97 9.86 5.08
CA LEU A 292 -9.03 9.76 6.09
C LEU A 292 -9.26 8.28 6.43
N ASP A 293 -9.56 8.00 7.69
CA ASP A 293 -10.02 6.68 8.13
C ASP A 293 -11.55 6.59 8.15
N ARG A 294 -12.08 5.35 8.18
CA ARG A 294 -13.51 5.07 8.07
C ARG A 294 -14.10 4.47 9.33
N LYS A 295 -15.18 5.08 9.83
CA LYS A 295 -15.86 4.71 11.09
C LYS A 295 -16.45 3.31 11.05
N GLU A 296 -17.04 2.90 9.92
CA GLU A 296 -17.73 1.62 9.77
C GLU A 296 -16.77 0.44 9.58
N ILE A 297 -15.56 0.72 9.10
CA ILE A 297 -14.53 -0.30 8.86
C ILE A 297 -13.73 -0.55 10.15
N THR A 298 -13.32 0.55 10.81
CA THR A 298 -12.49 0.51 12.02
C THR A 298 -13.18 -0.25 13.15
N GLY A 299 -12.45 -1.12 13.84
CA GLY A 299 -12.97 -1.95 14.93
C GLY A 299 -13.50 -3.33 14.49
N SER A 300 -13.69 -3.56 13.19
CA SER A 300 -13.96 -4.90 12.65
C SER A 300 -12.74 -5.44 11.93
N HIS A 301 -12.02 -6.38 12.55
CA HIS A 301 -10.83 -6.99 11.96
C HIS A 301 -11.08 -7.57 10.55
N PHE A 302 -12.24 -8.19 10.33
CA PHE A 302 -12.62 -8.68 9.01
C PHE A 302 -12.71 -7.55 7.98
N LEU A 303 -13.43 -6.48 8.30
CA LEU A 303 -13.58 -5.34 7.38
C LEU A 303 -12.25 -4.61 7.18
N VAL A 304 -11.49 -4.41 8.24
CA VAL A 304 -10.16 -3.81 8.21
C VAL A 304 -9.24 -4.55 7.22
N LEU A 305 -9.18 -5.88 7.30
CA LEU A 305 -8.34 -6.69 6.42
C LEU A 305 -8.83 -6.73 4.96
N THR A 306 -10.15 -6.66 4.73
CA THR A 306 -10.76 -6.85 3.40
C THR A 306 -11.13 -5.55 2.69
N ASN A 307 -10.98 -4.40 3.37
CA ASN A 307 -11.36 -3.09 2.83
C ASN A 307 -10.28 -2.01 3.00
N PHE A 308 -9.01 -2.34 3.31
CA PHE A 308 -7.97 -1.37 3.67
C PHE A 308 -8.38 -0.45 4.85
N GLY A 309 -8.85 -1.05 5.95
CA GLY A 309 -9.11 -0.32 7.18
C GLY A 309 -7.85 -0.03 7.99
N ASP A 310 -8.02 0.69 9.11
CA ASP A 310 -6.92 1.20 9.94
C ASP A 310 -5.83 1.88 9.07
N HIS A 311 -6.27 2.63 8.07
CA HIS A 311 -5.48 3.04 6.91
C HIS A 311 -4.31 3.94 7.32
N ALA A 312 -4.55 4.85 8.26
CA ALA A 312 -3.51 5.66 8.87
C ALA A 312 -2.40 4.80 9.49
N LEU A 313 -2.77 3.90 10.40
CA LEU A 313 -1.80 3.05 11.10
C LEU A 313 -1.10 2.07 10.15
N HIS A 314 -1.78 1.61 9.10
CA HIS A 314 -1.19 0.81 8.04
C HIS A 314 -0.08 1.57 7.32
N HIS A 315 -0.26 2.84 6.93
CA HIS A 315 0.82 3.60 6.29
C HIS A 315 1.97 3.98 7.23
N PHE A 316 1.67 4.20 8.51
CA PHE A 316 2.71 4.44 9.50
C PHE A 316 3.56 3.18 9.73
N PHE A 317 2.93 2.00 9.80
CA PHE A 317 3.58 0.75 10.18
C PHE A 317 3.16 -0.41 9.25
N PRO A 318 3.51 -0.36 7.95
CA PRO A 318 2.97 -1.28 6.94
C PRO A 318 3.39 -2.73 7.15
N THR A 319 4.47 -2.97 7.90
CA THR A 319 4.98 -4.30 8.21
C THR A 319 4.19 -5.01 9.32
N LEU A 320 3.32 -4.30 10.02
CA LEU A 320 2.47 -4.87 11.05
C LEU A 320 1.21 -5.46 10.43
N ASP A 321 0.77 -6.58 10.99
CA ASP A 321 -0.49 -7.19 10.57
C ASP A 321 -1.66 -6.31 10.97
N HIS A 322 -2.69 -6.22 10.12
CA HIS A 322 -3.91 -5.45 10.42
C HIS A 322 -4.56 -5.88 11.75
N GLY A 323 -4.41 -7.14 12.18
CA GLY A 323 -4.87 -7.60 13.48
C GLY A 323 -4.14 -6.96 14.67
N GLN A 324 -2.94 -6.41 14.46
CA GLN A 324 -2.13 -5.73 15.48
C GLN A 324 -2.42 -4.23 15.57
N LEU A 325 -2.80 -3.59 14.46
CA LEU A 325 -2.98 -2.14 14.38
C LEU A 325 -4.00 -1.61 15.39
N GLN A 326 -5.08 -2.34 15.62
CA GLN A 326 -6.12 -1.97 16.60
C GLN A 326 -5.57 -1.68 18.01
N HIS A 327 -4.48 -2.35 18.41
CA HIS A 327 -3.87 -2.20 19.73
C HIS A 327 -3.04 -0.91 19.85
N LEU A 328 -2.72 -0.26 18.73
CA LEU A 328 -1.90 0.94 18.70
C LEU A 328 -2.73 2.22 18.89
N TYR A 329 -4.04 2.18 18.68
CA TYR A 329 -4.92 3.35 18.78
C TYR A 329 -4.81 4.14 20.09
N PRO A 330 -4.69 3.53 21.29
CA PRO A 330 -4.53 4.29 22.53
C PRO A 330 -3.27 5.17 22.51
N VAL A 331 -2.13 4.59 22.13
CA VAL A 331 -0.85 5.31 22.03
C VAL A 331 -0.88 6.31 20.87
N PHE A 332 -1.49 5.93 19.75
CA PHE A 332 -1.62 6.82 18.60
C PHE A 332 -2.39 8.08 18.93
N LYS A 333 -3.55 7.96 19.60
CA LYS A 333 -4.35 9.10 20.06
C LYS A 333 -3.59 9.95 21.08
N GLU A 334 -2.85 9.33 22.00
CA GLU A 334 -2.00 10.06 22.93
C GLU A 334 -0.99 10.93 22.20
N VAL A 335 -0.30 10.38 21.19
CA VAL A 335 0.68 11.14 20.39
C VAL A 335 -0.01 12.21 19.56
N CYS A 336 -1.12 11.92 18.88
CA CYS A 336 -1.88 12.93 18.13
C CYS A 336 -2.25 14.14 19.02
N ASN A 337 -2.69 13.89 20.26
CA ASN A 337 -2.99 14.96 21.21
C ASN A 337 -1.75 15.82 21.56
N GLN A 338 -0.55 15.22 21.66
CA GLN A 338 0.70 15.97 21.93
C GLN A 338 1.04 16.95 20.81
N PHE A 339 0.68 16.61 19.58
CA PHE A 339 0.92 17.42 18.40
C PHE A 339 -0.26 18.32 18.02
N ASN A 340 -1.32 18.34 18.83
CA ASN A 340 -2.56 19.06 18.54
C ASN A 340 -3.13 18.72 17.14
N VAL A 341 -3.16 17.42 16.83
CA VAL A 341 -3.75 16.85 15.61
C VAL A 341 -4.70 15.72 15.99
N ASP A 342 -5.51 15.26 15.05
CA ASP A 342 -6.44 14.16 15.26
C ASP A 342 -6.47 13.23 14.05
N LEU A 343 -6.86 11.97 14.30
CA LEU A 343 -7.19 11.05 13.22
C LEU A 343 -8.56 11.40 12.69
N ARG A 344 -8.60 11.91 11.47
CA ARG A 344 -9.84 12.28 10.80
C ARG A 344 -10.60 11.03 10.37
N MET A 345 -11.72 10.80 11.04
CA MET A 345 -12.62 9.69 10.82
C MET A 345 -13.89 10.16 10.12
N VAL A 346 -14.21 9.59 8.96
CA VAL A 346 -15.44 9.86 8.21
C VAL A 346 -16.24 8.57 7.98
N SER A 347 -17.49 8.69 7.54
CA SER A 347 -18.29 7.55 7.09
C SER A 347 -17.85 7.07 5.70
N GLN A 348 -18.11 5.80 5.38
CA GLN A 348 -17.89 5.26 4.03
C GLN A 348 -18.65 6.07 2.96
N ILE A 349 -19.87 6.55 3.26
CA ILE A 349 -20.64 7.39 2.33
C ILE A 349 -19.96 8.75 2.11
N GLU A 350 -19.39 9.36 3.14
CA GLU A 350 -18.61 10.60 3.00
C GLU A 350 -17.37 10.39 2.13
N THR A 351 -16.65 9.28 2.26
CA THR A 351 -15.52 9.00 1.34
C THR A 351 -15.96 8.88 -0.12
N ILE A 352 -17.11 8.25 -0.39
CA ILE A 352 -17.66 8.12 -1.75
C ILE A 352 -18.07 9.49 -2.29
N LYS A 353 -18.81 10.28 -1.50
CA LYS A 353 -19.18 11.65 -1.90
C LYS A 353 -17.94 12.52 -2.13
N GLY A 354 -16.96 12.41 -1.25
CA GLY A 354 -15.69 13.11 -1.34
C GLY A 354 -14.92 12.77 -2.60
N SER A 355 -14.92 11.51 -3.07
CA SER A 355 -14.20 11.15 -4.29
C SER A 355 -14.79 11.85 -5.51
N PHE A 356 -16.13 11.94 -5.62
CA PHE A 356 -16.79 12.73 -6.65
C PHE A 356 -16.52 14.24 -6.51
N GLN A 357 -16.58 14.78 -5.29
CA GLN A 357 -16.26 16.19 -5.04
C GLN A 357 -14.80 16.52 -5.42
N GLN A 358 -13.88 15.61 -5.15
CA GLN A 358 -12.47 15.77 -5.50
C GLN A 358 -12.27 15.71 -7.02
N LEU A 359 -13.01 14.87 -7.74
CA LEU A 359 -12.94 14.79 -9.20
C LEU A 359 -13.41 16.08 -9.89
N VAL A 360 -14.37 16.81 -9.31
CA VAL A 360 -14.85 18.09 -9.86
C VAL A 360 -14.05 19.30 -9.36
N ARG A 361 -13.11 19.11 -8.42
CA ARG A 361 -12.28 20.18 -7.88
C ARG A 361 -11.28 20.67 -8.92
N VAL A 362 -11.38 21.96 -9.28
CA VAL A 362 -10.51 22.60 -10.29
C VAL A 362 -9.52 23.60 -9.69
N GLU A 363 -9.74 24.01 -8.45
CA GLU A 363 -8.85 24.93 -7.73
C GLU A 363 -8.14 24.20 -6.58
N PRO A 364 -6.83 24.43 -6.38
CA PRO A 364 -6.13 23.92 -5.21
C PRO A 364 -6.62 24.55 -3.90
N ASN A 365 -6.52 23.80 -2.80
CA ASN A 365 -6.79 24.34 -1.48
C ASN A 365 -5.64 25.29 -1.06
N PRO A 366 -5.91 26.58 -0.78
CA PRO A 366 -4.87 27.53 -0.39
C PRO A 366 -4.36 27.34 1.03
N ASN A 367 -5.02 26.50 1.83
CA ASN A 367 -4.66 26.24 3.23
C ASN A 367 -4.12 24.82 3.40
N PRO A 368 -3.13 24.61 4.29
CA PRO A 368 -2.73 23.27 4.70
C PRO A 368 -3.91 22.49 5.26
N THR A 369 -3.84 21.17 5.13
CA THR A 369 -4.88 20.26 5.62
C THR A 369 -5.18 20.50 7.11
N ASP A 370 -6.45 20.75 7.42
CA ASP A 370 -6.92 20.89 8.80
C ASP A 370 -7.12 19.50 9.43
N LEU A 371 -6.17 19.08 10.27
CA LEU A 371 -6.21 17.80 10.98
C LEU A 371 -7.16 17.80 12.18
N LEU A 372 -7.73 18.95 12.56
CA LEU A 372 -8.71 19.08 13.62
C LEU A 372 -10.14 19.25 13.10
N LYS A 373 -10.33 19.32 11.77
CA LYS A 373 -11.64 19.57 11.12
C LYS A 373 -12.79 18.70 11.66
N TYR A 374 -12.49 17.44 11.98
CA TYR A 374 -13.46 16.45 12.46
C TYR A 374 -13.30 16.08 13.93
N SER A 375 -12.33 16.70 14.61
CA SER A 375 -12.27 16.62 16.06
C SER A 375 -13.58 17.19 16.56
N LYS A 376 -14.34 16.40 17.31
CA LYS A 376 -15.59 16.84 17.92
C LYS A 376 -15.35 18.24 18.49
N SER A 377 -16.21 19.21 18.17
CA SER A 377 -16.38 20.37 19.05
C SER A 377 -16.52 19.78 20.45
N LYS A 378 -15.50 19.99 21.29
CA LYS A 378 -15.37 19.28 22.57
C LYS A 378 -16.66 19.28 23.36
#